data_AF-A0A661EKN4-F1
#
_entry.id   AF-A0A661EKN4-F1
#
_cell.length_a   1.000
_cell.length_b   1.000
_cell.length_c   1.000
_cell.angle_alpha   90.00
_cell.angle_beta   90.00
_cell.angle_gamma   90.00
#
_symmetry.space_group_name_H-M   'P 1'
#
loop_
_entity.id
_entity.type
_entity.pdbx_description
1 polymer ?
#
loop_
_entity_poly.entity_id
_entity_poly.type
_entity_poly.pdbx_seq_one_letter_code
_entity_poly.pdbx_strand_id
1 'polypeptide(L)'
;DKTAEVVARHRHDPWLRKHLLAGAGHYCDAHFHPVTLATADGQRETLALLMWPEVPDYPPNKLELICALPLREHWQLSDRQTLKIRYESSNEPA
;
A
#
# COMPACT_ATOMS: atom_id res chain seq x y z
N ASP A 1 -13.70 -14.19 -1.25
CA ASP A 1 -12.88 -13.51 -2.27
C ASP A 1 -11.42 -13.60 -1.83
N LYS A 2 -10.59 -14.31 -2.61
CA LYS A 2 -9.18 -14.57 -2.27
C LYS A 2 -8.33 -13.30 -2.24
N THR A 3 -8.69 -12.29 -3.01
CA THR A 3 -7.99 -11.00 -3.03
C THR A 3 -8.23 -10.25 -1.72
N ALA A 4 -9.49 -10.16 -1.29
CA ALA A 4 -9.85 -9.53 -0.02
C ALA A 4 -9.14 -10.18 1.18
N GLU A 5 -9.01 -11.51 1.18
CA GLU A 5 -8.32 -12.25 2.23
C GLU A 5 -6.82 -11.91 2.31
N VAL A 6 -6.12 -11.94 1.17
CA VAL A 6 -4.68 -11.61 1.10
C VAL A 6 -4.45 -10.17 1.55
N VAL A 7 -5.31 -9.27 1.11
CA VAL A 7 -5.24 -7.85 1.38
C VAL A 7 -5.49 -7.55 2.87
N ALA A 8 -6.56 -8.10 3.44
CA ALA A 8 -6.89 -7.96 4.85
C ALA A 8 -5.82 -8.55 5.78
N ARG A 9 -5.19 -9.66 5.40
CA ARG A 9 -4.11 -10.29 6.19
C ARG A 9 -2.95 -9.33 6.42
N HIS A 10 -2.48 -8.63 5.38
CA HIS A 10 -1.33 -7.74 5.52
C HIS A 10 -1.63 -6.48 6.35
N ARG A 11 -2.87 -5.99 6.35
CA ARG A 11 -3.28 -4.83 7.18
C ARG A 11 -3.00 -5.06 8.68
N HIS A 12 -3.28 -6.26 9.16
CA HIS A 12 -3.16 -6.60 10.57
C HIS A 12 -1.90 -7.40 10.91
N ASP A 13 -1.01 -7.63 9.94
CA ASP A 13 0.20 -8.41 10.14
C ASP A 13 1.19 -7.66 11.06
N PRO A 14 1.54 -8.22 12.24
CA PRO A 14 2.46 -7.59 13.18
C PRO A 14 3.92 -7.61 12.70
N TRP A 15 4.25 -8.45 11.71
CA TRP A 15 5.60 -8.55 11.15
C TRP A 15 5.88 -7.52 10.07
N LEU A 16 4.85 -6.80 9.61
CA LEU A 16 5.01 -5.74 8.63
C LEU A 16 5.20 -4.41 9.34
N ARG A 17 6.20 -3.65 8.90
CA ARG A 17 6.39 -2.28 9.36
C ARG A 17 5.13 -1.48 9.01
N LYS A 18 4.62 -0.73 9.99
CA LYS A 18 3.49 0.17 9.79
C LYS A 18 3.50 1.35 10.73
N HIS A 19 2.85 2.42 10.31
CA HIS A 19 2.60 3.60 11.10
C HIS A 19 1.11 3.90 11.12
N LEU A 20 0.56 4.20 12.29
CA LEU A 20 -0.80 4.72 12.41
C LEU A 20 -0.73 6.24 12.43
N LEU A 21 -1.30 6.88 11.41
CA LEU A 21 -1.57 8.30 11.44
C LEU A 21 -2.97 8.50 12.02
N ALA A 22 -3.03 9.11 13.19
CA ALA A 22 -4.30 9.49 13.80
C ALA A 22 -4.98 10.57 12.95
N GLY A 23 -6.27 10.39 12.69
CA GLY A 23 -7.12 11.39 12.11
C GLY A 23 -7.29 12.59 13.05
N ALA A 24 -7.65 13.73 12.48
CA ALA A 24 -7.95 14.94 13.22
C ALA A 24 -9.26 15.55 12.73
N GLY A 25 -10.14 15.98 13.63
CA GLY A 25 -11.43 16.57 13.27
C GLY A 25 -12.30 15.63 12.44
N HIS A 26 -12.49 15.95 11.15
CA HIS A 26 -13.31 15.17 10.22
C HIS A 26 -12.52 14.14 9.40
N TYR A 27 -11.22 13.98 9.67
CA TYR A 27 -10.37 12.99 8.99
C TYR A 27 -10.33 11.68 9.80
N CYS A 28 -10.38 10.54 9.12
CA CYS A 28 -10.22 9.22 9.73
C CYS A 28 -8.76 8.89 10.04
N ASP A 29 -8.55 7.91 10.92
CA ASP A 29 -7.24 7.28 11.09
C ASP A 29 -6.84 6.53 9.82
N ALA A 30 -5.54 6.34 9.61
CA ALA A 30 -5.04 5.47 8.55
C ALA A 30 -3.75 4.76 8.93
N HIS A 31 -3.66 3.48 8.58
CA HIS A 31 -2.42 2.72 8.64
C HIS A 31 -1.62 2.90 7.35
N PHE A 32 -0.33 3.11 7.48
CA PHE A 32 0.62 3.24 6.37
C PHE A 32 1.68 2.17 6.49
N HIS A 33 1.88 1.39 5.42
CA HIS A 33 3.00 0.48 5.29
C HIS A 33 3.99 1.05 4.29
N PRO A 34 5.27 1.21 4.64
CA PRO A 34 6.31 1.44 3.65
C PRO A 34 6.47 0.21 2.77
N VAL A 35 6.47 0.43 1.46
CA VAL A 35 6.56 -0.63 0.46
C VAL A 35 7.48 -0.21 -0.67
N THR A 36 8.09 -1.19 -1.33
CA THR A 36 8.62 -1.03 -2.68
C THR A 36 7.54 -1.44 -3.68
N LEU A 37 7.21 -0.56 -4.61
CA LEU A 37 6.37 -0.84 -5.76
C LEU A 37 7.25 -1.08 -6.98
N ALA A 38 6.95 -2.10 -7.77
CA ALA A 38 7.67 -2.41 -8.99
C ALA A 38 6.73 -2.83 -10.13
N THR A 39 7.17 -2.64 -11.38
CA THR A 39 6.53 -3.24 -12.55
C THR A 39 6.68 -4.77 -12.52
N ALA A 40 5.80 -5.50 -13.21
CA ALA A 40 5.82 -6.97 -13.20
C ALA A 40 7.15 -7.56 -13.71
N ASP A 41 7.80 -6.89 -14.67
CA ASP A 41 9.10 -7.22 -15.23
C ASP A 41 10.29 -6.75 -14.35
N GLY A 42 10.04 -6.00 -13.28
CA GLY A 42 11.06 -5.47 -12.37
C GLY A 42 11.93 -4.36 -12.97
N GLN A 43 11.60 -3.83 -14.16
CA GLN A 43 12.42 -2.80 -14.81
C GLN A 43 12.30 -1.42 -14.17
N ARG A 44 11.20 -1.17 -13.44
CA ARG A 44 10.96 0.07 -12.74
C ARG A 44 10.55 -0.23 -11.31
N GLU A 45 11.11 0.52 -10.37
CA GLU A 45 10.80 0.45 -8.96
C GLU A 45 10.77 1.82 -8.32
N THR A 46 10.00 1.96 -7.24
CA THR A 46 9.98 3.15 -6.40
C THR A 46 9.60 2.77 -4.97
N LEU A 47 10.07 3.56 -4.01
CA LEU A 47 9.48 3.58 -2.68
C LEU A 47 8.08 4.21 -2.75
N ALA A 48 7.17 3.67 -1.95
CA ALA A 48 5.80 4.12 -1.83
C ALA A 48 5.27 3.85 -0.41
N LEU A 49 4.11 4.43 -0.11
CA LEU A 49 3.32 4.08 1.06
C LEU A 49 2.04 3.40 0.61
N LEU A 50 1.73 2.25 1.19
CA LEU A 50 0.42 1.64 1.09
C LEU A 50 -0.46 2.14 2.23
N MET A 51 -1.58 2.78 1.91
CA MET A 51 -2.51 3.39 2.87
C MET A 51 -3.77 2.54 3.08
N TRP A 52 -4.16 2.43 4.33
CA TRP A 52 -5.38 1.78 4.82
C TRP A 52 -6.19 2.74 5.68
N PRO A 53 -7.27 3.34 5.16
CA PRO A 53 -8.12 4.20 5.97
C PRO A 53 -9.00 3.37 6.92
N GLU A 54 -9.13 3.83 8.16
CA GLU A 54 -10.04 3.28 9.17
C GLU A 54 -11.43 3.91 8.99
N VAL A 55 -12.11 3.54 7.90
CA VAL A 55 -13.46 4.01 7.56
C VAL A 55 -14.42 2.81 7.52
N PRO A 56 -15.62 2.92 8.11
CA PRO A 56 -16.65 1.91 7.94
C PRO A 56 -16.90 1.62 6.45
N ASP A 57 -17.08 0.35 6.09
CA ASP A 57 -17.37 -0.09 4.73
C ASP A 57 -16.27 0.15 3.68
N TYR A 58 -15.04 0.47 4.10
CA TYR A 58 -13.92 0.55 3.16
C TYR A 58 -13.69 -0.82 2.48
N PRO A 59 -13.62 -0.90 1.14
CA PRO A 59 -13.56 -2.18 0.46
C PRO A 59 -12.32 -3.00 0.87
N PRO A 60 -12.49 -4.27 1.29
CA PRO A 60 -11.37 -5.08 1.79
C PRO A 60 -10.43 -5.57 0.68
N ASN A 61 -10.74 -5.30 -0.58
CA ASN A 61 -9.95 -5.66 -1.75
C ASN A 61 -9.34 -4.44 -2.46
N LYS A 62 -9.46 -3.24 -1.88
CA LYS A 62 -8.94 -2.01 -2.46
C LYS A 62 -7.68 -1.57 -1.72
N LEU A 63 -6.63 -1.29 -2.49
CA LEU A 63 -5.35 -0.77 -2.04
C LEU A 63 -5.20 0.67 -2.52
N GLU A 64 -4.72 1.57 -1.66
CA GLU A 64 -4.34 2.93 -2.03
C GLU A 64 -2.82 3.06 -1.91
N LEU A 65 -2.17 3.52 -2.98
CA LEU A 65 -0.72 3.71 -3.05
C LEU A 65 -0.40 5.19 -3.18
N ILE A 66 0.45 5.68 -2.29
CA ILE A 66 0.95 7.05 -2.30
C ILE A 66 2.41 6.99 -2.73
N CYS A 67 2.72 7.70 -3.81
CA CYS A 67 4.05 7.75 -4.41
C CYS A 67 4.47 9.21 -4.58
N ALA A 68 5.78 9.49 -4.52
CA ALA A 68 6.29 10.83 -4.74
C ALA A 68 6.16 11.31 -6.21
N LEU A 69 5.93 10.38 -7.14
CA LEU A 69 5.82 10.63 -8.57
C LEU A 69 4.44 10.21 -9.12
N PRO A 70 3.89 10.91 -10.12
CA PRO A 70 2.67 10.50 -10.80
C PRO A 70 2.94 9.28 -11.70
N LEU A 71 2.86 8.09 -11.13
CA LEU A 71 3.35 6.85 -11.77
C LEU A 71 2.70 6.50 -13.11
N ARG A 72 1.43 6.87 -13.33
CA ARG A 72 0.76 6.59 -14.61
C ARG A 72 1.47 7.26 -15.78
N GLU A 73 1.92 8.50 -15.59
CA GLU A 73 2.64 9.26 -16.61
C GLU A 73 4.08 8.77 -16.72
N HIS A 74 4.78 8.65 -15.59
CA HIS A 74 6.20 8.28 -15.57
C HIS A 74 6.46 6.85 -16.02
N TRP A 75 5.55 5.92 -15.69
CA TRP A 75 5.68 4.51 -16.03
C TRP A 75 4.72 4.08 -17.16
N GLN A 76 3.98 5.01 -17.76
CA GLN A 76 3.02 4.74 -18.84
C GLN A 76 2.04 3.62 -18.46
N LEU A 77 1.52 3.67 -17.23
CA LEU A 77 0.68 2.60 -16.69
C LEU A 77 -0.76 2.72 -17.21
N SER A 78 -1.27 1.59 -17.68
CA SER A 78 -2.67 1.44 -18.03
C SER A 78 -3.47 0.80 -16.91
N ASP A 79 -4.79 0.99 -16.93
CA ASP A 79 -5.68 0.27 -16.02
C ASP A 79 -5.51 -1.24 -16.17
N ARG A 80 -5.67 -1.96 -15.04
CA ARG A 80 -5.49 -3.42 -14.92
C ARG A 80 -4.07 -3.93 -15.16
N GLN A 81 -3.09 -3.05 -15.34
CA GLN A 81 -1.70 -3.45 -15.41
C GLN A 81 -1.21 -4.01 -14.07
N THR A 82 -0.58 -5.18 -14.10
CA THR A 82 -0.07 -5.83 -12.89
C THR A 82 1.18 -5.13 -12.38
N LEU A 83 1.18 -4.82 -11.09
CA LEU A 83 2.33 -4.32 -10.34
C LEU A 83 2.65 -5.29 -9.20
N LYS A 84 3.88 -5.21 -8.70
CA LYS A 84 4.36 -5.97 -7.54
C LYS A 84 4.56 -5.02 -6.37
N ILE A 85 4.05 -5.42 -5.20
CA ILE A 85 4.23 -4.69 -3.95
C ILE A 85 5.06 -5.59 -3.04
N ARG A 86 6.15 -5.04 -2.50
CA ARG A 86 6.98 -5.68 -1.47
C ARG A 86 6.92 -4.85 -0.20
N TYR A 87 6.42 -5.45 0.88
CA TYR A 87 6.37 -4.81 2.19
C TYR A 87 7.73 -4.85 2.88
N GLU A 88 7.99 -3.84 3.71
CA GLU A 88 9.11 -3.87 4.64
C GLU A 88 8.76 -4.69 5.89
N SER A 89 9.73 -5.48 6.36
CA SER A 89 9.63 -6.20 7.62
C SER A 89 9.86 -5.25 8.81
N SER A 90 9.16 -5.47 9.92
CA SER A 90 9.40 -4.74 11.17
C SER A 90 10.76 -5.07 11.83
N ASN A 91 11.45 -6.13 11.36
CA ASN A 91 12.76 -6.56 11.85
C ASN A 91 13.96 -6.05 11.04
N GLU A 92 13.75 -5.32 9.93
CA GLU A 92 14.86 -4.74 9.18
C GLU A 92 15.28 -3.41 9.83
N PRO A 93 16.58 -3.19 10.14
CA PRO A 93 17.06 -1.90 10.62
C PRO A 93 16.87 -0.84 9.52
N ALA A 94 16.45 0.36 9.94
CA ALA A 94 16.22 1.52 9.08
C ALA A 94 17.50 2.07 8.45
#